data_AF-W4VPZ0-F1
#
_entry.id   AF-W4VPZ0-F1
#
_cell.length_a   1.000
_cell.length_b   1.000
_cell.length_c   1.000
_cell.angle_alpha   90.00
_cell.angle_beta   90.00
_cell.angle_gamma   90.00
#
_symmetry.space_group_name_H-M   'P 1'
#
loop_
_entity.id
_entity.type
_entity.pdbx_description
1 polymer ?
#
loop_
_entity_poly.entity_id
_entity_poly.type
_entity_poly.pdbx_seq_one_letter_code
_entity_poly.pdbx_strand_id
1 'polypeptide(L)' 'MEDTRRTNKHGRRLIYLNPADTEGTIIEFCDYPEKENQV' A
#
# COMPACT_ATOMS: atom_id res chain seq x y z
N MET A 1 0.59 -12.41 -4.18
CA MET A 1 0.08 -11.16 -3.57
C MET A 1 1.13 -10.46 -2.71
N GLU A 2 2.18 -11.14 -2.27
CA GLU A 2 3.31 -10.48 -1.59
C GLU A 2 4.25 -9.77 -2.58
N ASP A 3 4.30 -10.23 -3.82
CA ASP A 3 5.19 -9.69 -4.87
C ASP A 3 4.79 -8.29 -5.37
N THR A 4 3.58 -7.84 -5.05
CA THR A 4 3.11 -6.47 -5.37
C THR A 4 3.36 -5.49 -4.24
N ARG A 5 3.84 -5.95 -3.07
CA ARG A 5 4.16 -5.07 -1.94
C ARG A 5 5.42 -4.29 -2.24
N ARG A 6 5.25 -2.99 -2.52
CA ARG A 6 6.36 -2.04 -2.65
C ARG A 6 6.43 -1.16 -1.42
N THR A 7 7.63 -1.06 -0.85
CA THR A 7 7.92 -0.11 0.23
C THR A 7 8.56 1.14 -0.38
N ASN A 8 7.99 2.31 -0.13
CA ASN A 8 8.59 3.55 -0.62
C ASN A 8 9.77 3.99 0.27
N LYS A 9 10.51 5.03 -0.16
CA LYS A 9 11.67 5.59 0.57
C LYS A 9 11.38 6.04 2.01
N HIS A 10 10.10 6.15 2.39
CA HIS A 10 9.65 6.53 3.72
C HIS A 10 9.20 5.34 4.57
N GLY A 11 9.37 4.10 4.09
CA GLY A 11 8.97 2.89 4.83
C GLY A 11 7.48 2.55 4.74
N ARG A 12 6.72 3.21 3.87
CA ARG A 12 5.28 2.98 3.71
C ARG A 12 5.03 1.84 2.73
N ARG A 13 4.08 0.97 3.05
CA ARG A 13 3.63 -0.10 2.17
C ARG A 13 2.55 0.44 1.25
N LEU A 14 2.78 0.34 -0.06
CA LEU A 14 1.83 0.74 -1.09
C LEU A 14 1.19 -0.51 -1.71
N ILE A 15 -0.13 -0.50 -1.82
CA ILE A 15 -0.90 -1.52 -2.56
C ILE A 15 -1.77 -0.80 -3.58
N TYR A 16 -1.65 -1.20 -4.85
CA TYR A 16 -2.46 -0.69 -5.94
C TYR A 16 -3.61 -1.66 -6.25
N LEU A 17 -4.82 -1.14 -6.40
CA LEU A 17 -5.94 -1.85 -7.01
C LEU A 17 -6.04 -1.49 -8.49
N ASN A 18 -6.21 -2.52 -9.31
CA ASN A 18 -6.33 -2.37 -10.75
C ASN A 18 -7.69 -1.72 -11.09
N PRO A 19 -7.75 -0.67 -11.93
CA PRO A 19 -8.99 -0.05 -12.42
C PRO A 19 -10.02 -1.00 -13.01
N ALA A 20 -9.56 -2.12 -13.58
CA ALA A 20 -10.43 -3.18 -14.09
C ALA A 20 -11.35 -3.76 -12.99
N ASP A 21 -10.91 -3.67 -11.72
CA ASP A 21 -11.60 -4.20 -10.55
C ASP A 21 -12.34 -3.10 -9.75
N THR A 22 -12.30 -1.84 -10.19
CA THR A 22 -12.76 -0.66 -9.42
C THR A 22 -13.48 0.37 -10.29
N GLU A 23 -14.36 -0.08 -11.20
CA GLU A 23 -15.17 0.78 -12.08
C GLU A 23 -14.34 1.85 -12.84
N GLY A 24 -13.10 1.52 -13.19
CA GLY A 24 -12.18 2.43 -13.89
C GLY A 24 -11.40 3.39 -12.98
N THR A 25 -11.50 3.27 -11.65
CA THR A 25 -10.82 4.15 -10.70
C THR A 25 -9.52 3.54 -10.19
N ILE A 26 -8.38 4.19 -10.38
CA ILE A 26 -7.13 3.75 -9.72
C ILE A 26 -7.24 4.03 -8.23
N ILE A 27 -7.08 2.99 -7.39
CA ILE A 27 -7.07 3.12 -5.93
C ILE A 27 -5.69 2.73 -5.39
N GLU A 28 -5.08 3.62 -4.60
CA GLU A 28 -3.81 3.40 -3.91
C GLU A 28 -4.05 3.36 -2.39
N PHE A 29 -3.73 2.22 -1.76
CA PHE A 29 -3.72 2.09 -0.31
C PHE A 29 -2.31 2.34 0.22
N CYS A 30 -2.18 3.31 1.11
CA CYS A 30 -0.96 3.60 1.87
C CYS A 30 -1.14 3.10 3.30
N ASP A 31 -0.36 2.10 3.71
CA ASP A 31 -0.27 1.74 5.12
C ASP A 31 0.77 2.63 5.82
N TYR A 32 0.33 3.25 6.92
CA TYR A 32 1.19 3.96 7.85
C TYR A 32 1.40 3.02 9.02
N PRO A 33 2.50 2.25 9.07
CA PRO A 33 2.86 1.60 10.30
C PRO A 33 3.11 2.73 11.31
N GLU A 34 2.11 3.03 12.14
CA GLU A 34 2.34 3.72 13.40
C GLU A 34 3.51 2.95 14.02
N LYS A 35 4.61 3.65 14.27
CA LYS A 35 5.84 3.06 14.82
C LYS A 35 5.39 2.05 15.86
N GLU A 36 5.64 0.77 15.62
CA GLU A 36 5.42 -0.25 16.63
C GLU A 36 6.02 0.33 17.90
N ASN A 37 5.15 0.56 18.89
CA ASN A 37 5.55 1.07 20.19
C ASN A 37 6.82 0.31 20.56
N GLN A 38 7.95 1.03 20.58
CA GLN A 38 9.18 0.52 21.17
C GLN A 38 8.84 0.34 22.64
N VAL A 39 8.51 -0.90 23.00
CA VAL A 39 8.43 -1.37 24.37
C VAL A 39 9.83 -1.29 24.97
#